data_AF-A0A1R3FE69-F1
#
_entry.id   AF-A0A1R3FE69-F1
#
_cell.length_a   1.000
_cell.length_b   1.000
_cell.length_c   1.000
_cell.angle_alpha   90.00
_cell.angle_beta   90.00
_cell.angle_gamma   90.00
#
_symmetry.space_group_name_H-M   'P 1'
#
loop_
_entity.id
_entity.type
_entity.pdbx_description
1 polymer ?
#
loop_
_entity_poly.entity_id
_entity_poly.type
_entity_poly.pdbx_seq_one_letter_code
_entity_poly.pdbx_strand_id
1 'polypeptide(L)'
;MNKTKSTIRSFDLLKCWFAILSAMVLLISMPANAINLYQLVSDGELKLNVEIKAQDVAVKQQVALDVEVLSTRPFQEELALPYLDIPNTVVKKDEQKVARSARTIEGIKWFTQKARYYLYPMQTGEFTVPELKIPVSVELTSETVVEGVIQSQPINFTPKMPVSNIDADALIVSPNAELSISTDRPLTDEFEVGHAVTATYTLSVANSHMMLLPEINIPDISGVELYRKPAVKENVFNRLNKSNTATLKQQVTLILQEQGKVVLPKQTMTWWNTKTNQLESLTVEQQTLQVGDAKLLDSLSNTLGSSDGAQTLSNWLSQYWYYLVITGIFLATIDRLIGKYFIDLKRYFVARQQLNTKKLSIQFFRHVEEKQYSKAVQTIYEITGRKTLSKGTLQLPLDSESNNIWKKLLKLGYAKNTEGSVSASLSVSLAEAKILLKAINDSPKTRRAPFRFNWNLN
;
A
#
# COMPACT_ATOMS: atom_id res chain seq x y z
N MET A 1 -53.34 90.47 -19.06
CA MET A 1 -54.03 89.17 -19.17
C MET A 1 -53.11 88.15 -19.85
N ASN A 2 -52.10 87.58 -19.16
CA ASN A 2 -51.30 86.45 -19.70
C ASN A 2 -50.28 85.78 -18.73
N LYS A 3 -50.40 85.90 -17.40
CA LYS A 3 -49.44 85.25 -16.46
C LYS A 3 -49.95 83.94 -15.81
N THR A 4 -51.23 83.59 -15.95
CA THR A 4 -51.82 82.41 -15.30
C THR A 4 -51.84 81.14 -16.16
N LYS A 5 -51.60 81.22 -17.48
CA LYS A 5 -51.55 80.03 -18.36
C LYS A 5 -50.20 79.30 -18.39
N SER A 6 -49.11 79.96 -17.99
CA SER A 6 -47.76 79.37 -18.03
C SER A 6 -47.47 78.43 -16.86
N THR A 7 -48.05 78.69 -15.68
CA THR A 7 -47.81 77.89 -14.47
C THR A 7 -48.63 76.60 -14.46
N ILE A 8 -49.79 76.56 -15.10
CA ILE A 8 -50.63 75.35 -15.20
C ILE A 8 -49.96 74.31 -16.11
N ARG A 9 -49.38 74.73 -17.26
CA ARG A 9 -48.65 73.84 -18.16
C ARG A 9 -47.36 73.27 -17.56
N SER A 10 -46.65 74.02 -16.72
CA SER A 10 -45.43 73.51 -16.07
C SER A 10 -45.74 72.49 -14.98
N PHE A 11 -46.86 72.63 -14.27
CA PHE A 11 -47.32 71.62 -13.30
C PHE A 11 -47.82 70.34 -13.97
N ASP A 12 -48.48 70.42 -15.13
CA ASP A 12 -48.91 69.23 -15.88
C ASP A 12 -47.73 68.47 -16.50
N LEU A 13 -46.70 69.19 -16.99
CA LEU A 13 -45.46 68.58 -17.46
C LEU A 13 -44.68 67.89 -16.32
N LEU A 14 -44.67 68.50 -15.12
CA LEU A 14 -44.04 67.92 -13.93
C LEU A 14 -44.77 66.65 -13.46
N LYS A 15 -46.11 66.63 -13.50
CA LYS A 15 -46.93 65.44 -13.20
C LYS A 15 -46.71 64.32 -14.22
N CYS A 16 -46.62 64.63 -15.51
CA CYS A 16 -46.26 63.64 -16.53
C CYS A 16 -44.85 63.08 -16.30
N TRP A 17 -43.88 63.92 -15.92
CA TRP A 17 -42.54 63.46 -15.57
C TRP A 17 -42.52 62.53 -14.35
N PHE A 18 -43.28 62.87 -13.30
CA PHE A 18 -43.41 61.98 -12.13
C PHE A 18 -44.15 60.67 -12.45
N ALA A 19 -45.16 60.70 -13.33
CA ALA A 19 -45.86 59.48 -13.78
C ALA A 19 -44.95 58.57 -14.62
N ILE A 20 -44.13 59.15 -15.50
CA ILE A 20 -43.15 58.41 -16.31
C ILE A 20 -42.02 57.84 -15.42
N LEU A 21 -41.53 58.63 -14.44
CA LEU A 21 -40.52 58.16 -13.48
C LEU A 21 -41.07 57.03 -12.60
N SER A 22 -42.32 57.14 -12.14
CA SER A 22 -43.00 56.09 -11.37
C SER A 22 -43.21 54.82 -12.19
N ALA A 23 -43.56 54.94 -13.47
CA ALA A 23 -43.69 53.79 -14.38
C ALA A 23 -42.33 53.14 -14.68
N MET A 24 -41.25 53.93 -14.76
CA MET A 24 -39.89 53.44 -15.00
C MET A 24 -39.32 52.71 -13.76
N VAL A 25 -39.63 53.16 -12.54
CA VAL A 25 -39.22 52.48 -11.30
C VAL A 25 -39.97 51.14 -11.10
N LEU A 26 -41.23 51.05 -11.53
CA LEU A 26 -42.02 49.80 -11.51
C LEU A 26 -41.57 48.77 -12.56
N LEU A 27 -40.87 49.19 -13.63
CA LEU A 27 -40.30 48.31 -14.65
C LEU A 27 -38.92 47.74 -14.27
N ILE A 28 -38.27 48.27 -13.23
CA ILE A 28 -36.94 47.82 -12.77
C ILE A 28 -37.03 46.83 -11.59
N SER A 29 -38.22 46.62 -11.00
CA SER A 29 -38.43 45.55 -10.03
C SER A 29 -38.57 44.19 -10.72
N MET A 30 -37.54 43.74 -11.44
CA MET A 30 -37.40 42.32 -11.70
C MET A 30 -37.07 41.64 -10.36
N PRO A 31 -37.83 40.63 -9.93
CA PRO A 31 -37.42 39.85 -8.76
C PRO A 31 -36.08 39.21 -9.11
N ALA A 32 -35.04 39.56 -8.36
CA ALA A 32 -33.81 38.78 -8.36
C ALA A 32 -34.15 37.42 -7.73
N ASN A 33 -34.59 36.48 -8.56
CA ASN A 33 -34.73 35.08 -8.16
C ASN A 33 -33.32 34.56 -7.91
N ALA A 34 -32.87 34.63 -6.66
CA ALA A 34 -31.71 33.88 -6.22
C ALA A 34 -32.07 32.40 -6.39
N ILE A 35 -31.44 31.74 -7.36
CA ILE A 35 -31.59 30.30 -7.56
C ILE A 35 -31.13 29.64 -6.26
N ASN A 36 -32.09 29.05 -5.55
CA ASN A 36 -31.84 28.32 -4.31
C ASN A 36 -31.49 26.86 -4.65
N LEU A 37 -30.70 26.19 -3.80
CA LEU A 37 -30.38 24.76 -3.97
C LEU A 37 -31.64 23.90 -4.13
N TYR A 38 -32.72 24.22 -3.41
CA TYR A 38 -34.00 23.53 -3.53
C TYR A 38 -34.61 23.62 -4.94
N GLN A 39 -34.38 24.73 -5.65
CA GLN A 39 -34.81 24.89 -7.03
C GLN A 39 -34.00 23.98 -7.96
N LEU A 40 -32.68 23.86 -7.77
CA LEU A 40 -31.85 22.91 -8.53
C LEU A 40 -32.28 21.45 -8.31
N VAL A 41 -32.70 21.09 -7.11
CA VAL A 41 -33.25 19.74 -6.83
C VAL A 41 -34.60 19.55 -7.51
N SER A 42 -35.50 20.54 -7.41
CA SER A 42 -36.84 20.50 -8.02
C SER A 42 -36.79 20.46 -9.55
N ASP A 43 -35.89 21.21 -10.16
CA ASP A 43 -35.68 21.25 -11.61
C ASP A 43 -34.94 20.00 -12.10
N GLY A 44 -34.53 19.12 -11.18
CA GLY A 44 -33.82 17.89 -11.49
C GLY A 44 -32.41 18.15 -12.02
N GLU A 45 -31.80 19.28 -11.67
CA GLU A 45 -30.41 19.66 -11.99
C GLU A 45 -29.41 19.19 -10.93
N LEU A 46 -29.87 18.91 -9.71
CA LEU A 46 -29.11 18.31 -8.61
C LEU A 46 -29.82 17.05 -8.12
N LYS A 47 -29.12 15.91 -8.12
CA LYS A 47 -29.66 14.59 -7.74
C LYS A 47 -28.76 13.90 -6.74
N LEU A 48 -29.38 13.24 -5.76
CA LEU A 48 -28.71 12.32 -4.85
C LEU A 48 -29.17 10.90 -5.17
N ASN A 49 -28.22 10.02 -5.51
CA ASN A 49 -28.46 8.59 -5.63
C ASN A 49 -27.76 7.87 -4.47
N VAL A 50 -28.53 7.12 -3.69
CA VAL A 50 -28.01 6.24 -2.65
C VAL A 50 -28.52 4.84 -2.95
N GLU A 51 -27.62 3.89 -3.17
CA GLU A 51 -27.98 2.55 -3.61
C GLU A 51 -27.18 1.46 -2.87
N ILE A 52 -27.83 0.34 -2.62
CA ILE A 52 -27.20 -0.92 -2.20
C ILE A 52 -27.31 -1.89 -3.38
N LYS A 53 -26.19 -2.42 -3.84
CA LYS A 53 -26.16 -3.32 -5.01
C LYS A 53 -26.46 -4.79 -4.70
N ALA A 54 -26.27 -5.21 -3.46
CA ALA A 54 -26.47 -6.61 -3.06
C ALA A 54 -27.95 -6.87 -2.73
N GLN A 55 -28.54 -7.90 -3.34
CA GLN A 55 -29.93 -8.31 -3.09
C GLN A 55 -30.02 -9.42 -2.04
N ASP A 56 -29.15 -10.44 -2.14
CA ASP A 56 -29.04 -11.52 -1.15
C ASP A 56 -27.81 -11.28 -0.26
N VAL A 57 -28.04 -10.62 0.88
CA VAL A 57 -27.00 -10.30 1.85
C VAL A 57 -26.93 -11.41 2.90
N ALA A 58 -25.75 -11.97 3.12
CA ALA A 58 -25.49 -12.81 4.28
C ALA A 58 -25.09 -11.99 5.51
N VAL A 59 -25.34 -12.53 6.70
CA VAL A 59 -24.76 -11.99 7.95
C VAL A 59 -23.23 -11.91 7.82
N LYS A 60 -22.60 -10.87 8.36
CA LYS A 60 -21.17 -10.52 8.25
C LYS A 60 -20.66 -10.20 6.83
N GLN A 61 -21.48 -10.33 5.79
CA GLN A 61 -21.10 -9.95 4.43
C GLN A 61 -20.94 -8.43 4.30
N GLN A 62 -19.92 -7.99 3.57
CA GLN A 62 -19.78 -6.59 3.21
C GLN A 62 -20.89 -6.14 2.25
N VAL A 63 -21.65 -5.16 2.68
CA VAL A 63 -22.64 -4.44 1.86
C VAL A 63 -22.06 -3.06 1.54
N ALA A 64 -21.87 -2.77 0.25
CA ALA A 64 -21.45 -1.45 -0.20
C ALA A 64 -22.68 -0.56 -0.41
N LEU A 65 -22.75 0.53 0.36
CA LEU A 65 -23.72 1.61 0.20
C LEU A 65 -23.06 2.71 -0.64
N ASP A 66 -23.43 2.78 -1.92
CA ASP A 66 -22.92 3.76 -2.87
C ASP A 66 -23.69 5.06 -2.70
N VAL A 67 -22.97 6.17 -2.45
CA VAL A 67 -23.52 7.52 -2.39
C VAL A 67 -22.96 8.32 -3.56
N GLU A 68 -23.82 8.68 -4.50
CA GLU A 68 -23.49 9.49 -5.67
C GLU A 68 -24.31 10.78 -5.67
N VAL A 69 -23.62 11.93 -5.73
CA VAL A 69 -24.25 13.22 -5.99
C VAL A 69 -23.97 13.60 -7.45
N LEU A 70 -25.00 14.02 -8.17
CA LEU A 70 -24.92 14.47 -9.55
C LEU A 70 -25.43 15.90 -9.66
N SER A 71 -24.70 16.77 -10.36
CA SER A 71 -25.10 18.15 -10.64
C SER A 71 -24.82 18.50 -12.10
N THR A 72 -25.69 19.28 -12.74
CA THR A 72 -25.41 19.87 -14.07
C THR A 72 -24.32 20.94 -14.02
N ARG A 73 -23.96 21.37 -12.80
CA ARG A 73 -22.95 22.38 -12.50
C ARG A 73 -21.78 21.78 -11.70
N PRO A 74 -20.57 22.37 -11.77
CA PRO A 74 -19.43 21.91 -10.97
C PRO A 74 -19.68 22.00 -9.47
N PHE A 75 -19.05 21.12 -8.70
CA PHE A 75 -19.04 21.18 -7.24
C PHE A 75 -17.82 21.94 -6.74
N GLN A 76 -18.04 22.86 -5.79
CA GLN A 76 -16.98 23.62 -5.14
C GLN A 76 -16.22 22.74 -4.12
N GLU A 77 -16.97 21.98 -3.31
CA GLU A 77 -16.42 21.16 -2.22
C GLU A 77 -16.38 19.66 -2.56
N GLU A 78 -15.61 18.90 -1.79
CA GLU A 78 -15.61 17.43 -1.84
C GLU A 78 -16.77 16.86 -1.03
N LEU A 79 -17.42 15.82 -1.56
CA LEU A 79 -18.53 15.12 -0.90
C LEU A 79 -18.12 14.65 0.50
N ALA A 80 -18.73 15.28 1.51
CA ALA A 80 -18.54 14.89 2.89
C ALA A 80 -19.63 13.90 3.30
N LEU A 81 -19.23 12.65 3.56
CA LEU A 81 -20.13 11.65 4.11
C LEU A 81 -20.40 11.94 5.59
N PRO A 82 -21.68 12.07 6.02
CA PRO A 82 -22.03 12.28 7.43
C PRO A 82 -21.61 11.08 8.31
N TYR A 83 -21.75 11.22 9.62
CA TYR A 83 -21.68 10.04 10.49
C TYR A 83 -22.92 9.17 10.26
N LEU A 84 -22.73 7.86 10.16
CA LEU A 84 -23.78 6.88 9.96
C LEU A 84 -23.58 5.79 10.99
N ASP A 85 -24.63 5.54 11.78
CA ASP A 85 -24.69 4.43 12.72
C ASP A 85 -25.97 3.65 12.46
N ILE A 86 -25.84 2.33 12.48
CA ILE A 86 -26.94 1.39 12.26
C ILE A 86 -26.79 0.32 13.33
N PRO A 87 -27.83 0.08 14.15
CA PRO A 87 -27.78 -0.95 15.19
C PRO A 87 -27.34 -2.30 14.64
N ASN A 88 -26.57 -3.05 15.44
CA ASN A 88 -26.06 -4.39 15.09
C ASN A 88 -25.30 -4.44 13.75
N THR A 89 -24.70 -3.32 13.32
CA THR A 89 -23.96 -3.23 12.06
C THR A 89 -22.62 -2.54 12.31
N VAL A 90 -21.53 -3.12 11.80
CA VAL A 90 -20.26 -2.38 11.74
C VAL A 90 -20.31 -1.49 10.50
N VAL A 91 -20.18 -0.18 10.70
CA VAL A 91 -20.19 0.82 9.62
C VAL A 91 -18.78 1.39 9.45
N LYS A 92 -18.25 1.33 8.22
CA LYS A 92 -16.95 1.90 7.87
C LYS A 92 -17.09 2.80 6.65
N LYS A 93 -16.46 3.97 6.66
CA LYS A 93 -16.34 4.83 5.47
C LYS A 93 -15.24 4.29 4.55
N ASP A 94 -15.40 4.43 3.24
CA ASP A 94 -14.33 4.12 2.31
C ASP A 94 -13.11 5.00 2.59
N GLU A 95 -11.92 4.39 2.60
CA GLU A 95 -10.65 5.09 2.81
C GLU A 95 -10.17 5.76 1.51
N GLN A 96 -10.80 5.45 0.37
CA GLN A 96 -10.56 6.16 -0.88
C GLN A 96 -11.07 7.60 -0.82
N LYS A 97 -10.35 8.50 -1.49
CA LYS A 97 -10.85 9.85 -1.78
C LYS A 97 -12.12 9.77 -2.63
N VAL A 98 -12.94 10.81 -2.55
CA VAL A 98 -14.17 10.89 -3.34
C VAL A 98 -13.82 10.84 -4.83
N ALA A 99 -14.45 9.92 -5.54
CA ALA A 99 -14.27 9.78 -6.97
C ALA A 99 -15.08 10.87 -7.68
N ARG A 100 -14.38 11.79 -8.35
CA ARG A 100 -14.98 12.87 -9.15
C ARG A 100 -14.97 12.48 -10.63
N SER A 101 -16.07 12.71 -11.32
CA SER A 101 -16.14 12.51 -12.78
C SER A 101 -17.09 13.49 -13.44
N ALA A 102 -17.05 13.56 -14.77
CA ALA A 102 -18.05 14.25 -15.56
C ALA A 102 -18.52 13.32 -16.68
N ARG A 103 -19.84 13.21 -16.89
CA ARG A 103 -20.45 12.37 -17.92
C ARG A 103 -21.63 13.07 -18.56
N THR A 104 -21.90 12.77 -19.82
CA THR A 104 -23.08 13.27 -20.53
C THR A 104 -24.21 12.26 -20.42
N ILE A 105 -25.36 12.68 -19.90
CA ILE A 105 -26.58 11.86 -19.78
C ILE A 105 -27.66 12.63 -20.54
N GLU A 106 -28.27 11.99 -21.55
CA GLU A 106 -29.35 12.59 -22.36
C GLU A 106 -28.96 13.96 -22.97
N GLY A 107 -27.70 14.11 -23.39
CA GLY A 107 -27.17 15.35 -23.98
C GLY A 107 -26.78 16.44 -22.98
N ILE A 108 -27.06 16.26 -21.68
CA ILE A 108 -26.72 17.19 -20.60
C ILE A 108 -25.42 16.74 -19.92
N LYS A 109 -24.49 17.66 -19.68
CA LYS A 109 -23.25 17.38 -18.95
C LYS A 109 -23.52 17.36 -17.45
N TRP A 110 -23.14 16.26 -16.80
CA TRP A 110 -23.27 16.03 -15.36
C TRP A 110 -21.90 15.89 -14.72
N PHE A 111 -21.66 16.65 -13.66
CA PHE A 111 -20.57 16.45 -12.72
C PHE A 111 -21.04 15.50 -11.63
N THR A 112 -20.19 14.53 -11.25
CA THR A 112 -20.54 13.55 -10.23
C THR A 112 -19.45 13.40 -9.19
N GLN A 113 -19.88 13.15 -7.96
CA GLN A 113 -19.01 12.80 -6.84
C GLN A 113 -19.53 11.51 -6.20
N LYS A 114 -18.63 10.53 -6.01
CA LYS A 114 -18.97 9.21 -5.45
C LYS A 114 -18.14 8.90 -4.21
N ALA A 115 -18.83 8.46 -3.17
CA ALA A 115 -18.24 7.91 -1.95
C ALA A 115 -19.05 6.71 -1.47
N ARG A 116 -18.50 5.93 -0.53
CA ARG A 116 -19.12 4.68 -0.08
C ARG A 116 -19.05 4.50 1.43
N TYR A 117 -20.07 3.84 1.96
CA TYR A 117 -19.97 3.14 3.23
C TYR A 117 -19.88 1.63 2.98
N TYR A 118 -19.15 0.94 3.83
CA TYR A 118 -19.15 -0.51 3.96
C TYR A 118 -19.90 -0.85 5.24
N LEU A 119 -21.01 -1.59 5.09
CA LEU A 119 -21.85 -2.06 6.17
C LEU A 119 -21.62 -3.56 6.35
N TYR A 120 -21.44 -4.00 7.59
CA TYR A 120 -21.34 -5.41 7.93
C TYR A 120 -22.44 -5.74 8.95
N PRO A 121 -23.57 -6.32 8.53
CA PRO A 121 -24.67 -6.64 9.42
C PRO A 121 -24.33 -7.86 10.28
N MET A 122 -24.47 -7.76 11.60
CA MET A 122 -24.00 -8.79 12.54
C MET A 122 -25.06 -9.83 12.89
N GLN A 123 -26.32 -9.61 12.50
CA GLN A 123 -27.45 -10.47 12.83
C GLN A 123 -28.41 -10.59 11.64
N THR A 124 -29.27 -11.62 11.68
CA THR A 124 -30.37 -11.76 10.72
C THR A 124 -31.51 -10.81 11.07
N GLY A 125 -32.19 -10.29 10.07
CA GLY A 125 -33.38 -9.45 10.27
C GLY A 125 -33.49 -8.35 9.24
N GLU A 126 -34.43 -7.45 9.43
CA GLU A 126 -34.56 -6.25 8.61
C GLU A 126 -33.69 -5.13 9.16
N PHE A 127 -32.89 -4.52 8.30
CA PHE A 127 -32.05 -3.37 8.62
C PHE A 127 -32.47 -2.19 7.77
N THR A 128 -32.52 -1.02 8.38
CA THR A 128 -32.83 0.24 7.71
C THR A 128 -31.62 1.17 7.77
N VAL A 129 -31.10 1.54 6.62
CA VAL A 129 -30.22 2.69 6.48
C VAL A 129 -31.09 3.95 6.62
N PRO A 130 -30.85 4.80 7.64
CA PRO A 130 -31.62 6.02 7.79
C PRO A 130 -31.37 6.98 6.64
N GLU A 131 -32.27 7.95 6.49
CA GLU A 131 -32.07 9.08 5.58
C GLU A 131 -30.72 9.77 5.84
N LEU A 132 -29.94 9.95 4.78
CA LEU A 132 -28.66 10.63 4.81
C LEU A 132 -28.84 12.11 4.46
N LYS A 133 -28.33 12.98 5.32
CA LYS A 133 -28.25 14.43 5.09
C LYS A 133 -26.88 14.77 4.52
N ILE A 134 -26.81 15.01 3.21
CA ILE A 134 -25.57 15.26 2.48
C ILE A 134 -25.41 16.77 2.23
N PRO A 135 -24.40 17.44 2.81
CA PRO A 135 -24.09 18.82 2.46
C PRO A 135 -23.51 18.88 1.04
N VAL A 136 -23.96 19.85 0.25
CA VAL A 136 -23.52 20.05 -1.13
C VAL A 136 -23.31 21.53 -1.41
N SER A 137 -22.24 21.82 -2.14
CA SER A 137 -21.86 23.16 -2.58
C SER A 137 -21.63 23.16 -4.09
N VAL A 138 -22.41 23.96 -4.83
CA VAL A 138 -22.46 23.97 -6.30
C VAL A 138 -22.14 25.37 -6.83
N GLU A 139 -21.34 25.46 -7.88
CA GLU A 139 -21.02 26.71 -8.57
C GLU A 139 -22.15 27.10 -9.53
N LEU A 140 -22.82 28.23 -9.26
CA LEU A 140 -23.88 28.78 -10.11
C LEU A 140 -23.29 29.60 -11.27
N THR A 141 -22.35 30.48 -10.93
CA THR A 141 -21.49 31.25 -11.83
C THR A 141 -20.06 31.23 -11.30
N SER A 142 -19.09 31.75 -12.06
CA SER A 142 -17.67 31.79 -11.65
C SER A 142 -17.40 32.48 -10.31
N GLU A 143 -18.35 33.26 -9.78
CA GLU A 143 -18.20 34.00 -8.52
C GLU A 143 -19.34 33.72 -7.51
N THR A 144 -20.32 32.87 -7.85
CA THR A 144 -21.46 32.57 -6.97
C THR A 144 -21.56 31.08 -6.69
N VAL A 145 -21.61 30.75 -5.40
CA VAL A 145 -21.73 29.39 -4.88
C VAL A 145 -23.02 29.28 -4.10
N VAL A 146 -23.75 28.19 -4.31
CA VAL A 146 -24.96 27.86 -3.56
C VAL A 146 -24.70 26.61 -2.73
N GLU A 147 -24.98 26.72 -1.44
CA GLU A 147 -24.80 25.66 -0.45
C GLU A 147 -26.14 25.20 0.11
N GLY A 148 -26.19 23.96 0.56
CA GLY A 148 -27.34 23.40 1.26
C GLY A 148 -27.21 21.91 1.48
N VAL A 149 -28.31 21.28 1.88
CA VAL A 149 -28.35 19.88 2.27
C VAL A 149 -29.39 19.15 1.42
N ILE A 150 -28.99 18.05 0.80
CA ILE A 150 -29.87 17.13 0.10
C ILE A 150 -30.04 15.84 0.91
N GLN A 151 -31.22 15.25 0.83
CA GLN A 151 -31.65 14.15 1.68
C GLN A 151 -31.90 12.90 0.86
N SER A 152 -31.45 11.74 1.35
CA SER A 152 -31.78 10.45 0.74
C SER A 152 -33.08 9.88 1.31
N GLN A 153 -33.69 8.94 0.62
CA GLN A 153 -34.72 8.11 1.24
C GLN A 153 -34.07 7.03 2.11
N PRO A 154 -34.75 6.54 3.17
CA PRO A 154 -34.32 5.35 3.89
C PRO A 154 -34.24 4.13 2.96
N ILE A 155 -33.29 3.24 3.21
CA ILE A 155 -33.08 2.01 2.41
C ILE A 155 -33.14 0.80 3.32
N ASN A 156 -34.01 -0.15 3.00
CA ASN A 156 -34.12 -1.40 3.74
C ASN A 156 -33.35 -2.53 3.05
N PHE A 157 -32.73 -3.40 3.83
CA PHE A 157 -32.13 -4.64 3.36
C PHE A 157 -32.24 -5.72 4.44
N THR A 158 -32.24 -6.99 4.04
CA THR A 158 -32.51 -8.11 4.96
C THR A 158 -31.40 -9.16 4.90
N PRO A 159 -30.40 -9.09 5.79
CA PRO A 159 -29.37 -10.11 5.92
C PRO A 159 -29.94 -11.44 6.41
N LYS A 160 -29.49 -12.54 5.81
CA LYS A 160 -29.89 -13.91 6.15
C LYS A 160 -28.68 -14.70 6.64
N MET A 161 -28.92 -15.67 7.51
CA MET A 161 -27.88 -16.60 7.92
C MET A 161 -27.68 -17.59 6.78
N PRO A 162 -26.46 -17.73 6.22
CA PRO A 162 -26.25 -18.62 5.08
C PRO A 162 -26.25 -20.10 5.48
N VAL A 163 -25.97 -20.41 6.76
CA VAL A 163 -25.84 -21.78 7.28
C VAL A 163 -26.40 -21.89 8.71
N SER A 164 -27.16 -22.95 9.00
CA SER A 164 -27.86 -23.10 10.30
C SER A 164 -27.05 -23.83 11.38
N ASN A 165 -26.00 -24.57 11.01
CA ASN A 165 -25.28 -25.50 11.90
C ASN A 165 -23.88 -25.02 12.29
N ILE A 166 -23.58 -23.73 12.13
CA ILE A 166 -22.28 -23.15 12.47
C ILE A 166 -22.50 -22.03 13.47
N ASP A 167 -21.62 -21.96 14.46
CA ASP A 167 -21.54 -20.84 15.39
C ASP A 167 -21.36 -19.53 14.59
N ALA A 168 -22.31 -18.61 14.80
CA ALA A 168 -22.32 -17.33 14.11
C ALA A 168 -21.01 -16.56 14.34
N ASP A 169 -20.37 -16.70 15.51
CA ASP A 169 -19.14 -16.01 15.84
C ASP A 169 -17.93 -16.57 15.09
N ALA A 170 -17.88 -17.88 14.87
CA ALA A 170 -16.83 -18.55 14.11
C ALA A 170 -16.97 -18.41 12.58
N LEU A 171 -18.17 -18.08 12.09
CA LEU A 171 -18.45 -18.01 10.66
C LEU A 171 -17.72 -16.83 9.99
N ILE A 172 -16.89 -17.17 9.00
CA ILE A 172 -16.28 -16.22 8.06
C ILE A 172 -17.17 -16.11 6.84
N VAL A 173 -17.50 -14.89 6.41
CA VAL A 173 -18.32 -14.63 5.21
C VAL A 173 -17.55 -13.69 4.30
N SER A 174 -17.23 -14.14 3.08
CA SER A 174 -16.35 -13.41 2.17
C SER A 174 -16.45 -13.92 0.73
N PRO A 175 -16.00 -13.16 -0.28
CA PRO A 175 -15.76 -13.65 -1.64
C PRO A 175 -14.42 -14.36 -1.86
N ASN A 176 -13.48 -14.27 -0.90
CA ASN A 176 -12.21 -15.01 -0.87
C ASN A 176 -11.62 -15.07 0.55
N ALA A 177 -11.16 -16.24 1.00
CA ALA A 177 -10.42 -16.38 2.24
C ALA A 177 -9.23 -17.33 2.05
N GLU A 178 -8.16 -17.09 2.80
CA GLU A 178 -6.93 -17.88 2.76
C GLU A 178 -6.38 -18.06 4.17
N LEU A 179 -6.01 -19.29 4.52
CA LEU A 179 -5.32 -19.63 5.75
C LEU A 179 -3.95 -20.21 5.39
N SER A 180 -2.90 -19.65 5.96
CA SER A 180 -1.52 -20.12 5.75
C SER A 180 -0.73 -20.18 7.05
N ILE A 181 0.32 -21.00 7.04
CA ILE A 181 1.31 -21.08 8.10
C ILE A 181 2.69 -20.81 7.50
N SER A 182 3.49 -20.01 8.20
CA SER A 182 4.90 -19.83 7.89
C SER A 182 5.74 -19.98 9.15
N THR A 183 6.98 -20.43 9.00
CA THR A 183 7.93 -20.58 10.10
C THR A 183 9.14 -19.67 9.88
N ASP A 184 9.80 -19.27 10.96
CA ASP A 184 11.00 -18.43 10.92
C ASP A 184 12.23 -19.15 10.32
N ARG A 185 12.19 -20.48 10.28
CA ARG A 185 13.16 -21.36 9.60
C ARG A 185 12.49 -22.59 9.00
N PRO A 186 13.07 -23.20 7.95
CA PRO A 186 12.53 -24.43 7.36
C PRO A 186 12.41 -25.57 8.38
N LEU A 187 11.28 -26.27 8.38
CA LEU A 187 11.05 -27.43 9.25
C LEU A 187 11.92 -28.66 8.89
N THR A 188 12.66 -28.59 7.78
CA THR A 188 13.65 -29.59 7.34
C THR A 188 15.02 -29.42 8.00
N ASP A 189 15.25 -28.31 8.69
CA ASP A 189 16.51 -28.02 9.38
C ASP A 189 16.77 -29.02 10.52
N GLU A 190 17.98 -28.96 11.08
CA GLU A 190 18.34 -29.72 12.26
C GLU A 190 17.87 -28.98 13.51
N PHE A 191 17.04 -29.63 14.31
CA PHE A 191 16.55 -29.10 15.58
C PHE A 191 17.08 -29.94 16.72
N GLU A 192 17.49 -29.27 17.80
CA GLU A 192 17.89 -29.90 19.04
C GLU A 192 16.89 -29.54 20.14
N VAL A 193 16.91 -30.29 21.24
CA VAL A 193 16.13 -29.96 22.43
C VAL A 193 16.57 -28.58 22.94
N GLY A 194 15.59 -27.73 23.26
CA GLY A 194 15.79 -26.34 23.65
C GLY A 194 15.74 -25.34 22.49
N HIS A 195 15.75 -25.79 21.23
CA HIS A 195 15.52 -24.90 20.09
C HIS A 195 14.08 -24.38 20.08
N ALA A 196 13.92 -23.12 19.64
CA ALA A 196 12.62 -22.47 19.52
C ALA A 196 12.25 -22.18 18.05
N VAL A 197 11.11 -22.65 17.58
CA VAL A 197 10.61 -22.38 16.21
C VAL A 197 9.41 -21.45 16.29
N THR A 198 9.43 -20.36 15.56
CA THR A 198 8.28 -19.44 15.52
C THR A 198 7.39 -19.78 14.33
N ALA A 199 6.17 -20.25 14.60
CA ALA A 199 5.12 -20.41 13.61
C ALA A 199 4.20 -19.18 13.59
N THR A 200 3.88 -18.69 12.40
CA THR A 200 2.94 -17.58 12.18
C THR A 200 1.77 -18.08 11.34
N TYR A 201 0.60 -18.16 11.95
CA TYR A 201 -0.65 -18.47 11.28
C TYR A 201 -1.26 -17.17 10.76
N THR A 202 -1.56 -17.11 9.46
CA THR A 202 -2.13 -15.93 8.82
C THR A 202 -3.46 -16.29 8.17
N LEU A 203 -4.53 -15.67 8.65
CA LEU A 203 -5.85 -15.70 8.03
C LEU A 203 -6.06 -14.38 7.28
N SER A 204 -6.27 -14.45 5.96
CA SER A 204 -6.57 -13.30 5.11
C SER A 204 -7.98 -13.45 4.53
N VAL A 205 -8.84 -12.46 4.73
CA VAL A 205 -10.24 -12.49 4.31
C VAL A 205 -10.56 -11.24 3.50
N ALA A 206 -10.85 -11.42 2.21
CA ALA A 206 -11.25 -10.32 1.32
C ALA A 206 -12.61 -9.75 1.68
N ASN A 207 -12.83 -8.46 1.40
CA ASN A 207 -14.07 -7.73 1.65
C ASN A 207 -14.67 -8.01 3.04
N SER A 208 -13.82 -8.00 4.07
CA SER A 208 -14.21 -8.22 5.46
C SER A 208 -13.55 -7.18 6.35
N HIS A 209 -13.90 -7.16 7.64
CA HIS A 209 -13.34 -6.24 8.61
C HIS A 209 -12.61 -7.01 9.72
N MET A 210 -11.47 -6.48 10.19
CA MET A 210 -10.62 -7.12 11.20
C MET A 210 -11.34 -7.56 12.47
N MET A 211 -12.39 -6.83 12.88
CA MET A 211 -13.21 -7.16 14.04
C MET A 211 -14.09 -8.41 13.85
N LEU A 212 -14.34 -8.80 12.60
CA LEU A 212 -15.17 -9.95 12.24
C LEU A 212 -14.38 -11.25 12.14
N LEU A 213 -13.05 -11.16 12.20
CA LEU A 213 -12.19 -12.33 12.08
C LEU A 213 -12.27 -13.17 13.37
N PRO A 214 -12.58 -14.47 13.26
CA PRO A 214 -12.58 -15.38 14.40
C PRO A 214 -11.16 -15.57 14.93
N GLU A 215 -11.03 -16.16 16.11
CA GLU A 215 -9.73 -16.53 16.65
C GLU A 215 -9.19 -17.81 15.98
N ILE A 216 -7.87 -17.92 15.88
CA ILE A 216 -7.21 -19.16 15.42
C ILE A 216 -6.89 -19.99 16.66
N ASN A 217 -7.63 -21.07 16.86
CA ASN A 217 -7.37 -21.99 17.97
C ASN A 217 -6.25 -22.99 17.60
N ILE A 218 -5.09 -22.84 18.23
CA ILE A 218 -3.96 -23.73 18.04
C ILE A 218 -3.97 -24.73 19.21
N PRO A 219 -4.11 -26.04 18.97
CA PRO A 219 -4.11 -27.03 20.04
C PRO A 219 -2.69 -27.24 20.60
N ASP A 220 -2.61 -27.86 21.77
CA ASP A 220 -1.32 -28.21 22.36
C ASP A 220 -0.62 -29.32 21.55
N ILE A 221 0.72 -29.26 21.52
CA ILE A 221 1.56 -30.13 20.70
C ILE A 221 2.45 -30.95 21.64
N SER A 222 2.43 -32.26 21.50
CA SER A 222 3.25 -33.16 22.32
C SER A 222 4.75 -32.88 22.15
N GLY A 223 5.49 -32.87 23.25
CA GLY A 223 6.94 -32.62 23.25
C GLY A 223 7.35 -31.16 22.98
N VAL A 224 6.37 -30.24 22.98
CA VAL A 224 6.58 -28.81 22.69
C VAL A 224 5.85 -27.94 23.70
N GLU A 225 6.57 -26.95 24.24
CA GLU A 225 5.96 -25.87 25.00
C GLU A 225 5.62 -24.69 24.08
N LEU A 226 4.38 -24.20 24.20
CA LEU A 226 3.79 -23.21 23.31
C LEU A 226 3.72 -21.84 23.99
N TYR A 227 4.44 -20.86 23.45
CA TYR A 227 4.29 -19.47 23.84
C TYR A 227 3.54 -18.67 22.77
N ARG A 228 2.32 -18.24 23.08
CA ARG A 228 1.43 -17.53 22.15
C ARG A 228 1.58 -16.02 22.34
N LYS A 229 1.86 -15.30 21.25
CA LYS A 229 1.76 -13.83 21.26
C LYS A 229 0.31 -13.39 21.05
N PRO A 230 -0.09 -12.19 21.49
CA PRO A 230 -1.38 -11.63 21.14
C PRO A 230 -1.59 -11.58 19.62
N ALA A 231 -2.78 -11.94 19.17
CA ALA A 231 -3.13 -11.87 17.75
C ALA A 231 -3.07 -10.43 17.25
N VAL A 232 -2.44 -10.21 16.10
CA VAL A 232 -2.44 -8.92 15.42
C VAL A 232 -3.50 -8.96 14.33
N LYS A 233 -4.52 -8.12 14.45
CA LYS A 233 -5.58 -7.97 13.45
C LYS A 233 -5.43 -6.61 12.75
N GLU A 234 -5.55 -6.57 11.43
CA GLU A 234 -5.41 -5.35 10.63
C GLU A 234 -6.34 -5.37 9.42
N ASN A 235 -6.76 -4.19 8.95
CA ASN A 235 -7.39 -4.04 7.63
C ASN A 235 -6.35 -3.50 6.65
N VAL A 236 -6.13 -4.20 5.55
CA VAL A 236 -5.21 -3.81 4.48
C VAL A 236 -6.04 -3.41 3.27
N PHE A 237 -5.93 -2.13 2.87
CA PHE A 237 -6.59 -1.63 1.68
C PHE A 237 -5.66 -1.67 0.46
N ASN A 238 -6.04 -2.40 -0.58
CA ASN A 238 -5.30 -2.41 -1.83
C ASN A 238 -5.92 -1.40 -2.82
N ARG A 239 -5.13 -0.37 -3.15
CA ARG A 239 -5.57 0.74 -4.02
C ARG A 239 -5.75 0.33 -5.48
N LEU A 240 -5.03 -0.69 -5.96
CA LEU A 240 -5.04 -1.08 -7.37
C LEU A 240 -6.34 -1.82 -7.73
N ASN A 241 -6.73 -2.79 -6.92
CA ASN A 241 -7.95 -3.59 -7.12
C ASN A 241 -9.15 -3.04 -6.32
N LYS A 242 -8.95 -1.96 -5.55
CA LYS A 242 -9.96 -1.33 -4.69
C LYS A 242 -10.61 -2.30 -3.72
N SER A 243 -9.86 -3.28 -3.22
CA SER A 243 -10.35 -4.28 -2.28
C SER A 243 -9.82 -4.03 -0.87
N ASN A 244 -10.69 -4.24 0.12
CA ASN A 244 -10.29 -4.33 1.51
C ASN A 244 -10.00 -5.79 1.87
N THR A 245 -8.92 -6.07 2.60
CA THR A 245 -8.61 -7.40 3.13
C THR A 245 -8.39 -7.30 4.62
N ALA A 246 -9.17 -8.04 5.41
CA ALA A 246 -8.92 -8.18 6.83
C ALA A 246 -7.92 -9.32 7.06
N THR A 247 -6.88 -9.05 7.85
CA THR A 247 -5.82 -10.02 8.14
C THR A 247 -5.71 -10.24 9.64
N LEU A 248 -5.60 -11.51 10.06
CA LEU A 248 -5.26 -11.92 11.43
C LEU A 248 -3.96 -12.72 11.38
N LYS A 249 -2.97 -12.28 12.16
CA LYS A 249 -1.68 -12.96 12.36
C LYS A 249 -1.59 -13.44 13.80
N GLN A 250 -1.49 -14.75 13.98
CA GLN A 250 -1.29 -15.41 15.27
C GLN A 250 0.12 -16.03 15.29
N GLN A 251 1.02 -15.43 16.07
CA GLN A 251 2.39 -15.91 16.21
C GLN A 251 2.52 -16.80 17.45
N VAL A 252 3.10 -17.97 17.28
CA VAL A 252 3.35 -18.94 18.36
C VAL A 252 4.79 -19.42 18.28
N THR A 253 5.48 -19.35 19.41
CA THR A 253 6.84 -19.87 19.56
C THR A 253 6.76 -21.27 20.19
N LEU A 254 7.30 -22.24 19.47
CA LEU A 254 7.36 -23.67 19.78
C LEU A 254 8.74 -23.95 20.41
N ILE A 255 8.80 -24.20 21.71
CA ILE A 255 10.02 -24.60 22.39
C ILE A 255 10.08 -26.13 22.42
N LEU A 256 11.06 -26.70 21.72
CA LEU A 256 11.19 -28.15 21.56
C LEU A 256 11.78 -28.76 22.82
N GLN A 257 11.01 -29.58 23.54
CA GLN A 257 11.41 -30.12 24.86
C GLN A 257 11.86 -31.59 24.77
N GLU A 258 11.34 -32.34 23.82
CA GLU A 258 11.61 -33.77 23.66
C GLU A 258 12.31 -34.07 22.33
N GLN A 259 13.14 -35.11 22.32
CA GLN A 259 13.70 -35.66 21.08
C GLN A 259 12.64 -36.48 20.35
N GLY A 260 12.71 -36.51 19.02
CA GLY A 260 11.81 -37.28 18.18
C GLY A 260 11.05 -36.43 17.17
N LYS A 261 9.97 -37.01 16.65
CA LYS A 261 9.14 -36.40 15.62
C LYS A 261 8.07 -35.52 16.25
N VAL A 262 8.18 -34.21 16.05
CA VAL A 262 7.17 -33.23 16.46
C VAL A 262 6.22 -32.99 15.29
N VAL A 263 4.93 -32.98 15.59
CA VAL A 263 3.86 -32.85 14.60
C VAL A 263 3.06 -31.58 14.86
N LEU A 264 3.11 -30.63 13.93
CA LEU A 264 2.21 -29.48 13.89
C LEU A 264 0.88 -29.96 13.28
N PRO A 265 -0.22 -29.93 14.05
CA PRO A 265 -1.47 -30.55 13.63
C PRO A 265 -2.13 -29.77 12.49
N LYS A 266 -2.85 -30.52 11.64
CA LYS A 266 -3.71 -29.97 10.59
C LYS A 266 -4.66 -28.92 11.18
N GLN A 267 -4.76 -27.77 10.52
CA GLN A 267 -5.71 -26.71 10.88
C GLN A 267 -6.79 -26.63 9.82
N THR A 268 -8.04 -26.53 10.24
CA THR A 268 -9.18 -26.39 9.33
C THR A 268 -10.12 -25.31 9.84
N MET A 269 -10.57 -24.44 8.94
CA MET A 269 -11.57 -23.41 9.21
C MET A 269 -12.62 -23.43 8.09
N THR A 270 -13.87 -23.16 8.41
CA THR A 270 -14.93 -23.06 7.40
C THR A 270 -15.24 -21.60 7.09
N TRP A 271 -15.57 -21.31 5.84
CA TRP A 271 -15.98 -19.99 5.41
C TRP A 271 -17.11 -20.09 4.37
N TRP A 272 -18.05 -19.16 4.42
CA TRP A 272 -19.07 -19.01 3.40
C TRP A 272 -18.54 -18.16 2.26
N ASN A 273 -18.44 -18.77 1.08
CA ASN A 273 -18.01 -18.09 -0.13
C ASN A 273 -19.20 -17.39 -0.79
N THR A 274 -19.22 -16.06 -0.78
CA THR A 274 -20.31 -15.24 -1.33
C THR A 274 -20.33 -15.18 -2.86
N LYS A 275 -19.33 -15.77 -3.54
CA LYS A 275 -19.35 -15.90 -5.01
C LYS A 275 -20.01 -17.20 -5.44
N THR A 276 -19.70 -18.30 -4.75
CA THR A 276 -20.23 -19.64 -5.06
C THR A 276 -21.52 -19.93 -4.28
N ASN A 277 -21.83 -19.14 -3.25
CA ASN A 277 -22.93 -19.37 -2.31
C ASN A 277 -22.86 -20.77 -1.69
N GLN A 278 -21.65 -21.16 -1.27
CA GLN A 278 -21.37 -22.45 -0.67
C GLN A 278 -20.46 -22.31 0.54
N LEU A 279 -20.59 -23.26 1.46
CA LEU A 279 -19.67 -23.41 2.58
C LEU A 279 -18.43 -24.15 2.10
N GLU A 280 -17.27 -23.52 2.24
CA GLU A 280 -15.97 -24.05 1.83
C GLU A 280 -15.05 -24.16 3.05
N SER A 281 -13.99 -24.97 2.92
CA SER A 281 -13.01 -25.20 3.99
C SER A 281 -11.63 -24.66 3.62
N LEU A 282 -11.05 -23.86 4.50
CA LEU A 282 -9.64 -23.51 4.50
C LEU A 282 -8.87 -24.57 5.28
N THR A 283 -7.84 -25.13 4.68
CA THR A 283 -7.05 -26.19 5.30
C THR A 283 -5.56 -25.89 5.21
N VAL A 284 -4.88 -25.99 6.34
CA VAL A 284 -3.42 -26.08 6.42
C VAL A 284 -3.08 -27.51 6.81
N GLU A 285 -2.37 -28.20 5.93
CA GLU A 285 -1.98 -29.58 6.16
C GLU A 285 -1.00 -29.72 7.33
N GLN A 286 -1.01 -30.90 7.92
CA GLN A 286 -0.10 -31.26 9.00
C GLN A 286 1.36 -31.10 8.54
N GLN A 287 2.19 -30.52 9.41
CA GLN A 287 3.63 -30.37 9.17
C GLN A 287 4.40 -31.13 10.24
N THR A 288 5.59 -31.62 9.91
CA THR A 288 6.41 -32.40 10.84
C THR A 288 7.83 -31.87 10.85
N LEU A 289 8.44 -31.84 12.04
CA LEU A 289 9.84 -31.50 12.22
C LEU A 289 10.50 -32.56 13.11
N GLN A 290 11.80 -32.75 12.93
CA GLN A 290 12.56 -33.76 13.64
C GLN A 290 13.51 -33.09 14.64
N VAL A 291 13.45 -33.53 15.89
CA VAL A 291 14.28 -33.02 16.99
C VAL A 291 15.28 -34.10 17.41
N GLY A 292 16.57 -33.76 17.39
CA GLY A 292 17.67 -34.66 17.72
C GLY A 292 18.07 -35.63 16.59
N ASP A 293 18.93 -36.58 16.95
CA ASP A 293 19.73 -37.44 16.07
C ASP A 293 18.98 -38.54 15.29
N ALA A 294 17.71 -38.34 14.98
CA ALA A 294 17.04 -39.28 14.08
C ALA A 294 17.61 -39.24 12.65
N LYS A 295 18.23 -38.12 12.22
CA LYS A 295 18.99 -38.08 10.96
C LYS A 295 20.25 -38.95 11.02
N LEU A 296 20.92 -39.03 12.18
CA LEU A 296 22.02 -39.99 12.36
C LEU A 296 21.48 -41.42 12.30
N LEU A 297 20.37 -41.74 12.96
CA LEU A 297 19.79 -43.08 12.92
C LEU A 297 19.25 -43.48 11.53
N ASP A 298 18.67 -42.56 10.76
CA ASP A 298 18.22 -42.79 9.38
C ASP A 298 19.39 -42.88 8.39
N SER A 299 20.48 -42.13 8.62
CA SER A 299 21.73 -42.30 7.86
C SER A 299 22.42 -43.61 8.21
N LEU A 300 22.42 -44.00 9.49
CA LEU A 300 22.96 -45.27 9.97
C LEU A 300 22.13 -46.45 9.49
N SER A 301 20.80 -46.37 9.49
CA SER A 301 19.92 -47.44 8.97
C SER A 301 20.06 -47.61 7.45
N ASN A 302 20.23 -46.53 6.70
CA ASN A 302 20.53 -46.59 5.27
C ASN A 302 21.93 -47.18 4.99
N THR A 303 22.91 -46.94 5.87
CA THR A 303 24.27 -47.52 5.74
C THR A 303 24.40 -48.95 6.28
N LEU A 304 23.56 -49.35 7.25
CA LEU A 304 23.61 -50.67 7.89
C LEU A 304 22.56 -51.65 7.34
N GLY A 305 21.54 -51.16 6.62
CA GLY A 305 20.44 -51.94 6.04
C GLY A 305 20.62 -52.35 4.57
N SER A 306 21.75 -52.03 3.92
CA SER A 306 21.96 -52.34 2.50
C SER A 306 23.13 -53.29 2.27
N SER A 307 22.97 -54.56 2.67
CA SER A 307 23.88 -55.64 2.26
C SER A 307 23.43 -56.43 1.02
N ASP A 308 22.42 -55.96 0.28
CA ASP A 308 21.97 -56.57 -1.00
C ASP A 308 22.19 -55.68 -2.23
N GLY A 309 22.71 -54.46 -2.04
CA GLY A 309 22.99 -53.51 -3.13
C GLY A 309 24.21 -53.89 -3.98
N ALA A 310 25.16 -54.65 -3.45
CA ALA A 310 26.40 -54.95 -4.16
C ALA A 310 26.20 -55.88 -5.39
N GLN A 311 25.24 -56.81 -5.33
CA GLN A 311 24.94 -57.72 -6.45
C GLN A 311 23.94 -57.15 -7.46
N THR A 312 23.06 -56.25 -7.04
CA THR A 312 22.14 -55.53 -7.94
C THR A 312 22.82 -54.37 -8.66
N LEU A 313 23.73 -53.65 -7.98
CA LEU A 313 24.53 -52.59 -8.60
C LEU A 313 25.54 -53.13 -9.61
N SER A 314 26.14 -54.31 -9.41
CA SER A 314 27.09 -54.87 -10.38
C SER A 314 26.42 -55.24 -11.70
N ASN A 315 25.24 -55.86 -11.64
CA ASN A 315 24.45 -56.23 -12.84
C ASN A 315 23.83 -55.01 -13.53
N TRP A 316 23.47 -53.97 -12.78
CA TRP A 316 22.97 -52.71 -13.34
C TRP A 316 24.10 -51.86 -13.95
N LEU A 317 25.27 -51.78 -13.31
CA LEU A 317 26.45 -51.11 -13.87
C LEU A 317 26.89 -51.79 -15.17
N SER A 318 26.94 -53.13 -15.23
CA SER A 318 27.36 -53.82 -16.45
C SER A 318 26.41 -53.59 -17.63
N GLN A 319 25.11 -53.43 -17.37
CA GLN A 319 24.08 -53.21 -18.39
C GLN A 319 24.04 -51.74 -18.89
N TYR A 320 24.36 -50.77 -18.03
CA TYR A 320 24.12 -49.33 -18.30
C TYR A 320 25.36 -48.42 -18.18
N TRP A 321 26.57 -48.96 -18.02
CA TRP A 321 27.79 -48.14 -17.85
C TRP A 321 28.03 -47.15 -19.00
N TYR A 322 27.64 -47.48 -20.24
CA TYR A 322 27.82 -46.59 -21.38
C TYR A 322 26.96 -45.33 -21.31
N TYR A 323 25.77 -45.39 -20.71
CA TYR A 323 24.96 -44.19 -20.47
C TYR A 323 25.59 -43.28 -19.43
N LEU A 324 26.19 -43.85 -18.36
CA LEU A 324 26.90 -43.05 -17.35
C LEU A 324 28.11 -42.33 -17.93
N VAL A 325 28.83 -42.94 -18.88
CA VAL A 325 29.92 -42.28 -19.60
C VAL A 325 29.39 -41.13 -20.47
N ILE A 326 28.28 -41.33 -21.19
CA ILE A 326 27.64 -40.29 -22.01
C ILE A 326 27.15 -39.13 -21.13
N THR A 327 26.51 -39.42 -19.99
CA THR A 327 26.04 -38.39 -19.04
C THR A 327 27.22 -37.67 -18.39
N GLY A 328 28.32 -38.37 -18.08
CA GLY A 328 29.54 -37.77 -17.57
C GLY A 328 30.19 -36.80 -18.56
N ILE A 329 30.25 -37.17 -19.84
CA ILE A 329 30.74 -36.28 -20.91
C ILE A 329 29.80 -35.09 -21.11
N PHE A 330 28.49 -35.31 -21.04
CA PHE A 330 27.49 -34.25 -21.12
C PHE A 330 27.59 -33.25 -19.95
N LEU A 331 27.76 -33.74 -18.72
CA LEU A 331 27.96 -32.90 -17.55
C LEU A 331 29.31 -32.15 -17.61
N ALA A 332 30.39 -32.82 -18.02
CA ALA A 332 31.68 -32.16 -18.19
C ALA A 332 31.66 -31.06 -19.27
N THR A 333 30.90 -31.25 -20.35
CA THR A 333 30.71 -30.21 -21.38
C THR A 333 29.85 -29.06 -20.88
N ILE A 334 28.81 -29.33 -20.09
CA ILE A 334 27.97 -28.32 -19.45
C ILE A 334 28.78 -27.51 -18.42
N ASP A 335 29.56 -28.15 -17.55
CA ASP A 335 30.38 -27.47 -16.55
C ASP A 335 31.45 -26.60 -17.22
N ARG A 336 32.04 -27.06 -18.33
CA ARG A 336 32.97 -26.27 -19.13
C ARG A 336 32.29 -25.07 -19.79
N LEU A 337 31.04 -25.21 -20.21
CA LEU A 337 30.25 -24.13 -20.82
C LEU A 337 29.85 -23.10 -19.75
N ILE A 338 29.38 -23.55 -18.58
CA ILE A 338 29.06 -22.70 -17.43
C ILE A 338 30.29 -21.96 -16.93
N GLY A 339 31.44 -22.64 -16.79
CA GLY A 339 32.70 -22.00 -16.39
C GLY A 339 33.13 -20.90 -17.36
N LYS A 340 33.01 -21.13 -18.67
CA LYS A 340 33.34 -20.14 -19.70
C LYS A 340 32.39 -18.93 -19.64
N TYR A 341 31.08 -19.16 -19.53
CA TYR A 341 30.09 -18.08 -19.45
C TYR A 341 30.14 -17.30 -18.12
N PHE A 342 30.48 -17.94 -17.00
CA PHE A 342 30.58 -17.28 -15.71
C PHE A 342 31.74 -16.28 -15.65
N ILE A 343 32.86 -16.60 -16.32
CA ILE A 343 34.00 -15.68 -16.47
C ILE A 343 33.60 -14.46 -17.31
N ASP A 344 32.86 -14.66 -18.40
CA ASP A 344 32.38 -13.55 -19.24
C ASP A 344 31.29 -12.73 -18.54
N LEU A 345 30.41 -13.34 -17.73
CA LEU A 345 29.46 -12.60 -16.90
C LEU A 345 30.19 -11.75 -15.84
N LYS A 346 31.20 -12.29 -15.16
CA LYS A 346 32.02 -11.49 -14.23
C LYS A 346 32.70 -10.33 -14.94
N ARG A 347 33.27 -10.54 -16.13
CA ARG A 347 33.86 -9.48 -16.94
C ARG A 347 32.83 -8.43 -17.36
N TYR A 348 31.63 -8.86 -17.75
CA TYR A 348 30.53 -7.97 -18.11
C TYR A 348 30.06 -7.12 -16.93
N PHE A 349 29.87 -7.72 -15.74
CA PHE A 349 29.48 -6.98 -14.54
C PHE A 349 30.56 -6.01 -14.07
N VAL A 350 31.83 -6.41 -14.09
CA VAL A 350 32.96 -5.53 -13.76
C VAL A 350 33.08 -4.37 -14.77
N ALA A 351 32.95 -4.65 -16.07
CA ALA A 351 32.98 -3.63 -17.12
C ALA A 351 31.81 -2.64 -16.97
N ARG A 352 30.60 -3.14 -16.71
CA ARG A 352 29.41 -2.30 -16.49
C ARG A 352 29.54 -1.45 -15.23
N GLN A 353 30.17 -1.96 -14.18
CA GLN A 353 30.45 -1.18 -12.98
C GLN A 353 31.45 -0.04 -13.26
N GLN A 354 32.51 -0.29 -14.03
CA GLN A 354 33.48 0.73 -14.44
C GLN A 354 32.86 1.83 -15.32
N LEU A 355 31.90 1.49 -16.19
CA LEU A 355 31.19 2.48 -17.01
C LEU A 355 30.36 3.44 -16.15
N ASN A 356 29.64 2.91 -15.15
CA ASN A 356 28.81 3.72 -14.27
C ASN A 356 29.65 4.66 -13.37
N THR A 357 30.83 4.22 -12.90
CA THR A 357 31.75 5.10 -12.15
C THR A 357 32.34 6.19 -13.04
N LYS A 358 32.70 5.86 -14.30
CA LYS A 358 33.16 6.85 -15.29
C LYS A 358 32.08 7.89 -15.58
N LYS A 359 30.82 7.46 -15.78
CA LYS A 359 29.68 8.37 -16.01
C LYS A 359 29.49 9.35 -14.85
N LEU A 360 29.53 8.88 -13.60
CA LEU A 360 29.42 9.75 -12.42
C LEU A 360 30.60 10.72 -12.29
N SER A 361 31.83 10.28 -12.60
CA SER A 361 32.99 11.18 -12.60
C SER A 361 32.87 12.30 -13.64
N ILE A 362 32.35 12.00 -14.83
CA ILE A 362 32.10 12.99 -15.88
C ILE A 362 31.01 13.98 -15.45
N GLN A 363 29.92 13.49 -14.84
CA GLN A 363 28.85 14.35 -14.31
C GLN A 363 29.35 15.29 -13.22
N PHE A 364 30.23 14.81 -12.33
CA PHE A 364 30.87 15.64 -11.31
C PHE A 364 31.68 16.78 -11.93
N PHE A 365 32.56 16.48 -12.88
CA PHE A 365 33.36 17.52 -13.55
C PHE A 365 32.50 18.55 -14.27
N ARG A 366 31.44 18.10 -14.95
CA ARG A 366 30.48 18.99 -15.61
C ARG A 366 29.77 19.91 -14.62
N HIS A 367 29.36 19.41 -13.45
CA HIS A 367 28.71 20.24 -12.42
C HIS A 367 29.66 21.28 -11.80
N VAL A 368 30.96 20.97 -11.69
CA VAL A 368 31.98 21.93 -11.25
C VAL A 368 32.19 23.02 -12.31
N GLU A 369 32.22 22.63 -13.59
CA GLU A 369 32.36 23.55 -14.73
C GLU A 369 31.15 24.49 -14.87
N GLU A 370 29.93 23.95 -14.73
CA GLU A 370 28.67 24.70 -14.75
C GLU A 370 28.42 25.52 -13.47
N LYS A 371 29.36 25.55 -12.51
CA LYS A 371 29.25 26.19 -11.19
C LYS A 371 28.06 25.72 -10.34
N GLN A 372 27.54 24.52 -10.59
CA GLN A 372 26.45 23.90 -9.83
C GLN A 372 27.00 23.07 -8.66
N TYR A 373 27.58 23.76 -7.67
CA TYR A 373 28.33 23.12 -6.58
C TYR A 373 27.49 22.20 -5.68
N SER A 374 26.19 22.49 -5.49
CA SER A 374 25.27 21.63 -4.71
C SER A 374 25.10 20.24 -5.35
N LYS A 375 24.93 20.18 -6.68
CA LYS A 375 24.82 18.93 -7.43
C LYS A 375 26.15 18.19 -7.52
N ALA A 376 27.26 18.93 -7.60
CA ALA A 376 28.61 18.36 -7.56
C ALA A 376 28.86 17.62 -6.23
N VAL A 377 28.47 18.23 -5.10
CA VAL A 377 28.52 17.62 -3.77
C VAL A 377 27.69 16.33 -3.72
N GLN A 378 26.44 16.36 -4.22
CA GLN A 378 25.56 15.19 -4.25
C GLN A 378 26.18 14.03 -5.05
N THR A 379 26.81 14.34 -6.19
CA THR A 379 27.47 13.33 -7.04
C THR A 379 28.63 12.67 -6.30
N ILE A 380 29.39 13.42 -5.49
CA ILE A 380 30.43 12.85 -4.61
C ILE A 380 29.83 11.96 -3.52
N TYR A 381 28.70 12.34 -2.92
CA TYR A 381 28.00 11.47 -1.96
C TYR A 381 27.53 10.16 -2.60
N GLU A 382 27.09 10.17 -3.85
CA GLU A 382 26.74 8.94 -4.57
C GLU A 382 27.96 8.07 -4.89
N ILE A 383 29.09 8.68 -5.26
CA ILE A 383 30.36 7.97 -5.49
C ILE A 383 30.86 7.33 -4.18
N THR A 384 30.77 8.05 -3.06
CA THR A 384 31.28 7.60 -1.74
C THR A 384 30.33 6.65 -1.02
N GLY A 385 29.01 6.84 -1.10
CA GLY A 385 28.00 5.93 -0.53
C GLY A 385 27.99 4.55 -1.20
N ARG A 386 28.43 4.45 -2.46
CA ARG A 386 28.67 3.16 -3.11
C ARG A 386 29.93 2.44 -2.60
N LYS A 387 30.89 3.19 -2.04
CA LYS A 387 32.12 2.64 -1.46
C LYS A 387 32.03 2.37 0.05
N THR A 388 31.26 3.20 0.77
CA THR A 388 31.12 3.17 2.23
C THR A 388 29.67 2.81 2.56
N LEU A 389 29.44 1.69 3.23
CA LEU A 389 28.08 1.19 3.55
C LEU A 389 27.37 2.02 4.65
N SER A 390 27.85 3.23 4.95
CA SER A 390 27.43 4.03 6.11
C SER A 390 26.60 5.24 5.65
N LYS A 391 25.34 5.29 6.06
CA LYS A 391 24.48 6.46 5.88
C LYS A 391 25.02 7.62 6.72
N GLY A 392 25.42 8.72 6.08
CA GLY A 392 25.25 10.05 6.66
C GLY A 392 26.50 10.90 6.90
N THR A 393 27.72 10.35 6.92
CA THR A 393 28.91 11.21 7.11
C THR A 393 30.11 10.68 6.33
N LEU A 394 30.74 11.55 5.55
CA LEU A 394 31.92 11.23 4.73
C LEU A 394 33.15 11.11 5.66
N GLN A 395 33.25 10.02 6.41
CA GLN A 395 34.44 9.65 7.20
C GLN A 395 35.45 8.92 6.30
N LEU A 396 35.85 9.53 5.18
CA LEU A 396 36.96 9.01 4.39
C LEU A 396 38.27 9.61 4.91
N PRO A 397 39.32 8.80 5.14
CA PRO A 397 40.66 9.32 5.37
C PRO A 397 41.16 9.95 4.06
N LEU A 398 40.99 11.26 3.94
CA LEU A 398 41.53 12.07 2.84
C LEU A 398 42.79 12.80 3.32
N ASP A 399 43.69 13.06 2.39
CA ASP A 399 44.84 13.95 2.57
C ASP A 399 44.38 15.38 2.94
N SER A 400 45.27 16.16 3.57
CA SER A 400 44.96 17.49 4.06
C SER A 400 44.53 18.46 2.95
N GLU A 401 45.14 18.35 1.76
CA GLU A 401 44.83 19.16 0.59
C GLU A 401 43.43 18.85 0.06
N SER A 402 43.12 17.57 -0.20
CA SER A 402 41.78 17.16 -0.65
C SER A 402 40.68 17.47 0.38
N ASN A 403 40.97 17.37 1.68
CA ASN A 403 40.03 17.78 2.73
C ASN A 403 39.70 19.28 2.67
N ASN A 404 40.69 20.12 2.39
CA ASN A 404 40.47 21.56 2.23
C ASN A 404 39.64 21.86 0.98
N ILE A 405 39.90 21.17 -0.13
CA ILE A 405 39.11 21.28 -1.37
C ILE A 405 37.66 20.81 -1.12
N TRP A 406 37.45 19.72 -0.39
CA TRP A 406 36.11 19.24 -0.03
C TRP A 406 35.35 20.23 0.84
N LYS A 407 36.00 20.81 1.86
CA LYS A 407 35.40 21.87 2.70
C LYS A 407 35.05 23.11 1.87
N LYS A 408 35.93 23.51 0.95
CA LYS A 408 35.69 24.62 0.01
C LYS A 408 34.47 24.34 -0.87
N LEU A 409 34.36 23.12 -1.40
CA LEU A 409 33.23 22.68 -2.23
C LEU A 409 31.91 22.62 -1.45
N LEU A 410 31.92 22.13 -0.20
CA LEU A 410 30.75 22.13 0.69
C LEU A 410 30.28 23.54 1.03
N LYS A 411 31.22 24.44 1.33
CA LYS A 411 30.91 25.85 1.61
C LYS A 411 30.24 26.51 0.41
N LEU A 412 30.70 26.23 -0.81
CA LEU A 412 30.09 26.74 -2.04
C LEU A 412 28.74 26.07 -2.37
N GLY A 413 28.59 24.77 -2.07
CA GLY A 413 27.37 24.02 -2.35
C GLY A 413 26.20 24.32 -1.42
N TYR A 414 26.47 24.76 -0.18
CA TYR A 414 25.47 25.01 0.86
C TYR A 414 25.53 26.41 1.48
N ALA A 415 26.24 27.36 0.87
CA ALA A 415 26.15 28.75 1.29
C ALA A 415 24.70 29.24 1.14
N LYS A 416 24.05 29.54 2.28
CA LYS A 416 22.73 30.18 2.31
C LYS A 416 22.86 31.56 1.66
N ASN A 417 21.93 31.93 0.77
CA ASN A 417 21.92 33.20 0.05
C ASN A 417 21.99 34.40 1.01
N THR A 418 23.19 34.89 1.29
CA THR A 418 23.45 36.19 1.90
C THR A 418 24.65 36.81 1.16
N GLU A 419 24.36 37.86 0.42
CA GLU A 419 25.26 38.93 -0.03
C GLU A 419 26.36 38.58 -1.06
N GLY A 420 25.94 38.54 -2.33
CA GLY A 420 26.26 39.57 -3.34
C GLY A 420 27.70 39.92 -3.76
N SER A 421 28.76 39.66 -2.99
CA SER A 421 30.09 40.22 -3.32
C SER A 421 31.31 39.37 -2.97
N VAL A 422 31.15 38.11 -2.55
CA VAL A 422 32.28 37.19 -2.28
C VAL A 422 32.38 36.02 -3.29
N SER A 423 31.36 35.85 -4.14
CA SER A 423 31.22 34.68 -5.02
C SER A 423 32.18 34.62 -6.23
N ALA A 424 32.96 35.67 -6.47
CA ALA A 424 33.88 35.73 -7.62
C ALA A 424 35.30 35.25 -7.31
N SER A 425 35.74 35.27 -6.03
CA SER A 425 37.12 34.93 -5.65
C SER A 425 37.31 33.52 -5.07
N LEU A 426 36.22 32.80 -4.77
CA LEU A 426 36.24 31.40 -4.33
C LEU A 426 35.54 30.50 -5.34
N SER A 427 36.21 30.20 -6.45
CA SER A 427 35.81 29.11 -7.34
C SER A 427 36.69 27.88 -7.10
N VAL A 428 36.11 26.69 -7.25
CA VAL A 428 36.87 25.44 -7.32
C VAL A 428 37.26 25.20 -8.76
N SER A 429 38.56 25.08 -9.05
CA SER A 429 39.04 24.83 -10.41
C SER A 429 38.89 23.35 -10.80
N LEU A 430 38.90 23.06 -12.11
CA LEU A 430 38.84 21.69 -12.62
C LEU A 430 40.05 20.86 -12.16
N ALA A 431 41.21 21.51 -11.96
CA ALA A 431 42.40 20.87 -11.40
C ALA A 431 42.20 20.43 -9.94
N GLU A 432 41.65 21.31 -9.09
CA GLU A 432 41.30 21.00 -7.70
C GLU A 432 40.27 19.86 -7.62
N ALA A 433 39.25 19.89 -8.50
CA ALA A 433 38.25 18.84 -8.58
C ALA A 433 38.84 17.47 -8.99
N LYS A 434 39.86 17.45 -9.86
CA LYS A 434 40.57 16.22 -10.25
C LYS A 434 41.37 15.64 -9.09
N ILE A 435 42.04 16.49 -8.32
CA ILE A 435 42.81 16.08 -7.12
C ILE A 435 41.86 15.42 -6.11
N LEU A 436 40.74 16.07 -5.80
CA LEU A 436 39.74 15.53 -4.87
C LEU A 436 39.16 14.18 -5.34
N LEU A 437 38.78 14.07 -6.62
CA LEU A 437 38.21 12.84 -7.15
C LEU A 437 39.24 11.69 -7.18
N LYS A 438 40.52 12.00 -7.41
CA LYS A 438 41.62 11.04 -7.34
C LYS A 438 41.80 10.53 -5.91
N ALA A 439 41.87 11.42 -4.92
CA ALA A 439 42.00 11.04 -3.51
C ALA A 439 40.82 10.17 -3.02
N ILE A 440 39.58 10.50 -3.41
CA ILE A 440 38.39 9.69 -3.10
C ILE A 440 38.45 8.31 -3.79
N ASN A 441 39.01 8.25 -5.01
CA ASN A 441 39.15 6.99 -5.73
C ASN A 441 40.23 6.08 -5.14
N ASP A 442 41.32 6.65 -4.65
CA ASP A 442 42.46 5.94 -4.08
C ASP A 442 42.27 5.57 -2.59
N SER A 443 41.29 6.18 -1.92
CA SER A 443 40.99 5.88 -0.50
C SER A 443 40.56 4.41 -0.29
N PRO A 444 41.11 3.70 0.71
CA PRO A 444 40.84 2.29 0.95
C PRO A 444 39.40 2.03 1.39
N LYS A 445 38.81 0.90 0.99
CA LYS A 445 37.47 0.48 1.43
C LYS A 445 37.51 0.14 2.91
N THR A 446 36.93 0.98 3.76
CA THR A 446 36.71 0.65 5.17
C THR A 446 35.67 -0.45 5.30
N ARG A 447 36.10 -1.72 5.40
CA ARG A 447 35.23 -2.80 5.89
C ARG A 447 34.91 -2.51 7.34
N ARG A 448 33.62 -2.54 7.74
CA ARG A 448 33.27 -2.59 9.16
C ARG A 448 34.00 -3.78 9.77
N ALA A 449 34.83 -3.55 10.78
CA ALA A 449 35.27 -4.63 11.65
C ALA A 449 34.00 -5.27 12.24
N PRO A 450 33.87 -6.61 12.26
CA PRO A 450 32.74 -7.25 12.91
C PRO A 450 32.68 -6.77 14.35
N PHE A 451 31.53 -6.25 14.76
CA PHE A 451 31.30 -5.83 16.13
C PHE A 451 31.54 -7.04 17.04
N ARG A 452 32.60 -6.99 17.86
CA ARG A 452 32.84 -7.97 18.92
C ARG A 452 32.34 -7.35 20.21
N PHE A 453 31.26 -7.91 20.76
CA PHE A 453 30.77 -7.54 22.08
C PHE A 453 31.83 -7.93 23.12
N ASN A 454 32.33 -6.97 23.89
CA ASN A 454 33.28 -7.20 24.97
C ASN A 454 32.50 -7.31 26.29
N TRP A 455 32.61 -8.46 26.96
CA TRP A 455 31.82 -8.79 28.16
C TRP A 455 32.32 -8.15 29.46
N ASN A 456 33.40 -7.36 29.43
CA ASN A 456 33.84 -6.65 30.63
C ASN A 456 32.99 -5.37 30.85
N LEU A 457 31.92 -5.54 31.61
CA LEU A 457 31.21 -4.47 32.30
C LEU A 457 32.10 -3.98 33.46
N ASN A 458 32.39 -2.68 33.48
CA ASN A 458 32.81 -1.95 34.69
C ASN A 458 31.58 -1.62 35.52
#